data_AF-A0A4T0MEY4-F1
#
_entry.id   AF-A0A4T0MEY4-F1
#
_cell.length_a   1.000
_cell.length_b   1.000
_cell.length_c   1.000
_cell.angle_alpha   90.00
_cell.angle_beta   90.00
_cell.angle_gamma   90.00
#
_symmetry.space_group_name_H-M   'P 1'
#
loop_
_entity.id
_entity.type
_entity.pdbx_description
1 polymer ?
#
loop_
_entity_poly.entity_id
_entity_poly.type
_entity_poly.pdbx_seq_one_letter_code
_entity_poly.pdbx_strand_id
1 'polypeptide(L)'
;TATTANLDALAFEGATKRNKPNLKVGSLVYARISLAHKDMETELECLNPTTGKAEGYGELKGGILADNLDINKCKSLLEKNSPFMNTLMQGFGFPFELATAMNGKIWISAPSTSQTISVYRTIMKADKDGLESLNDEWFADIED
;
A
#
# COMPACT_ATOMS: atom_id res chain seq x y z
N THR A 1 -11.28 0.78 19.02
CA THR A 1 -10.61 2.10 19.00
C THR A 1 -9.24 1.91 18.41
N ALA A 2 -8.87 2.72 17.40
CA ALA A 2 -7.53 2.66 16.82
C ALA A 2 -6.55 3.40 17.73
N THR A 3 -5.43 2.76 18.07
CA THR A 3 -4.31 3.36 18.81
C THR A 3 -3.20 3.72 17.84
N THR A 4 -2.47 4.78 18.14
CA THR A 4 -1.29 5.19 17.35
C THR A 4 -0.14 4.19 17.54
N ALA A 5 0.76 4.16 16.56
CA ALA A 5 2.01 3.40 16.63
C ALA A 5 3.21 4.36 16.54
N ASN A 6 4.35 3.94 17.08
CA ASN A 6 5.58 4.71 17.12
C ASN A 6 6.52 4.30 15.97
N LEU A 7 7.16 5.26 15.30
CA LEU A 7 8.15 5.02 14.25
C LEU A 7 9.40 5.84 14.56
N ASP A 8 10.45 5.17 15.01
CA ASP A 8 11.69 5.83 15.41
C ASP A 8 12.44 6.42 14.21
N ALA A 9 13.07 7.58 14.39
CA ALA A 9 13.83 8.26 13.33
C ALA A 9 15.05 7.47 12.83
N LEU A 10 15.51 6.46 13.57
CA LEU A 10 16.60 5.55 13.20
C LEU A 10 16.10 4.26 12.57
N ALA A 11 14.78 4.02 12.53
CA ALA A 11 14.19 2.79 12.00
C ALA A 11 14.08 2.80 10.46
N PHE A 12 15.07 3.35 9.76
CA PHE A 12 15.13 3.47 8.30
C PHE A 12 16.51 3.07 7.81
N GLU A 13 16.60 2.60 6.56
CA GLU A 13 17.88 2.27 5.93
C GLU A 13 18.86 3.45 5.98
N GLY A 14 20.04 3.22 6.55
CA GLY A 14 21.11 4.22 6.63
C GLY A 14 20.87 5.39 7.59
N ALA A 15 19.81 5.36 8.41
CA ALA A 15 19.51 6.42 9.35
C ALA A 15 20.52 6.46 10.51
N THR A 16 20.97 7.66 10.87
CA THR A 16 21.85 7.93 12.01
C THR A 16 21.40 9.19 12.74
N LYS A 17 21.94 9.46 13.93
CA LYS A 17 21.63 10.71 14.67
C LYS A 17 21.90 11.99 13.85
N ARG A 18 22.83 11.93 12.89
CA ARG A 18 23.20 13.04 12.00
C ARG A 18 22.40 13.05 10.69
N ASN A 19 21.99 11.87 10.21
CA ASN A 19 21.25 11.70 8.96
C ASN A 19 19.91 11.02 9.24
N LYS A 20 18.87 11.82 9.50
CA LYS A 20 17.51 11.33 9.77
C LYS A 20 16.64 11.47 8.52
N PRO A 21 15.68 10.57 8.30
CA PRO A 21 14.69 10.73 7.24
C PRO A 21 13.87 12.01 7.47
N ASN A 22 13.57 12.72 6.39
CA ASN A 22 12.86 13.99 6.43
C ASN A 22 11.35 13.78 6.17
N LEU A 23 10.65 13.19 7.13
CA LEU A 23 9.21 13.00 7.07
C LEU A 23 8.49 14.23 7.64
N LYS A 24 7.50 14.74 6.90
CA LYS A 24 6.65 15.83 7.35
C LYS A 24 5.37 15.27 7.95
N VAL A 25 4.72 16.05 8.82
CA VAL A 25 3.37 15.73 9.28
C VAL A 25 2.45 15.63 8.06
N GLY A 26 1.74 14.51 7.94
CA GLY A 26 0.89 14.19 6.79
C GLY A 26 1.55 13.31 5.72
N SER A 27 2.85 12.99 5.83
CA SER A 27 3.51 12.01 4.94
C SER A 27 2.89 10.62 5.12
N LEU A 28 2.68 9.91 4.01
CA LEU A 28 2.35 8.48 4.03
C LEU A 28 3.63 7.66 4.15
N VAL A 29 3.58 6.60 4.94
CA VAL A 29 4.71 5.69 5.15
C VAL A 29 4.25 4.25 4.99
N TYR A 30 4.96 3.49 4.16
CA TYR A 30 4.87 2.03 4.13
C TYR A 30 5.90 1.45 5.10
N ALA A 31 5.43 0.77 6.13
CA ALA A 31 6.26 0.25 7.20
C ALA A 31 5.78 -1.14 7.64
N ARG A 32 6.65 -1.88 8.32
CA ARG A 32 6.28 -3.12 9.00
C ARG A 32 6.17 -2.91 10.50
N ILE A 33 5.44 -3.81 11.14
CA ILE A 33 5.38 -3.87 12.60
C ILE A 33 6.66 -4.54 13.10
N SER A 34 7.39 -3.86 13.99
CA SER A 34 8.60 -4.37 14.64
C SER A 34 8.27 -5.01 15.99
N LEU A 35 7.39 -4.37 16.75
CA LEU A 35 6.92 -4.81 18.06
C LEU A 35 5.40 -4.61 18.17
N ALA A 36 4.68 -5.67 18.53
CA ALA A 36 3.27 -5.60 18.87
C ALA A 36 3.02 -6.44 20.13
N HIS A 37 3.04 -5.78 21.28
CA HIS A 37 2.73 -6.39 22.57
C HIS A 37 1.51 -5.70 23.20
N LYS A 38 0.63 -6.47 23.83
CA LYS A 38 -0.66 -5.96 24.37
C LYS A 38 -0.49 -4.86 25.44
N ASP A 39 0.63 -4.88 26.16
CA ASP A 39 0.94 -3.98 27.28
C ASP A 39 1.97 -2.89 26.89
N MET A 40 2.32 -2.77 25.61
CA MET A 40 3.30 -1.80 25.11
C MET A 40 2.75 -1.06 23.90
N GLU A 41 3.33 0.09 23.58
CA GLU A 41 3.03 0.76 22.32
C GLU A 41 3.51 -0.09 21.14
N THR A 42 2.74 -0.07 20.05
CA THR A 42 3.15 -0.74 18.81
C THR A 42 4.26 0.05 18.16
N GLU A 43 5.34 -0.61 17.78
CA GLU A 43 6.47 0.01 17.09
C GLU A 43 6.50 -0.43 15.61
N LEU A 44 6.94 0.50 14.76
CA LEU A 44 7.08 0.34 13.33
C LEU A 44 8.55 0.52 12.91
N GLU A 45 8.93 -0.11 11.81
CA GLU A 45 10.22 0.10 11.16
C GLU A 45 10.11 0.03 9.64
N CYS A 46 11.03 0.71 8.96
CA CYS A 46 11.12 0.79 7.50
C CYS A 46 12.39 0.09 6.99
N LEU A 47 12.64 -1.12 7.48
CA LEU A 47 13.76 -1.97 7.07
C LEU A 47 13.44 -3.45 7.21
N ASN A 48 14.04 -4.26 6.35
CA ASN A 48 14.04 -5.71 6.48
C ASN A 48 15.02 -6.11 7.61
N PRO A 49 14.60 -6.92 8.59
CA PRO A 49 15.45 -7.28 9.74
C PRO A 49 16.67 -8.10 9.36
N THR A 50 16.58 -8.86 8.27
CA THR A 50 17.63 -9.76 7.80
C THR A 50 18.66 -9.00 6.97
N THR A 51 18.23 -8.09 6.10
CA THR A 51 19.12 -7.40 5.15
C THR A 51 19.52 -6.00 5.60
N GLY A 52 18.77 -5.38 6.52
CA GLY A 52 18.95 -4.00 6.95
C GLY A 52 18.58 -2.95 5.89
N LYS A 53 18.02 -3.38 4.76
CA LYS A 53 17.63 -2.52 3.64
C LYS A 53 16.16 -2.14 3.70
N ALA A 54 15.77 -1.06 3.03
CA ALA A 54 14.40 -0.58 3.02
C ALA A 54 13.44 -1.53 2.29
N GLU A 55 13.88 -2.19 1.20
CA GLU A 55 13.09 -3.19 0.43
C GLU A 55 11.64 -2.74 0.11
N GLY A 56 11.46 -1.45 -0.21
CA GLY A 56 10.16 -0.86 -0.54
C GLY A 56 9.43 -0.20 0.64
N TYR A 57 9.93 -0.35 1.87
CA TYR A 57 9.46 0.48 3.00
C TYR A 57 10.00 1.91 2.92
N GLY A 58 9.29 2.84 3.56
CA GLY A 58 9.64 4.25 3.63
C GLY A 58 8.49 5.17 3.24
N GLU A 59 8.83 6.42 2.92
CA GLU A 59 7.84 7.43 2.52
C GLU A 59 7.23 7.09 1.15
N LEU A 60 5.91 7.06 1.08
CA LEU A 60 5.16 6.96 -0.17
C LEU A 60 4.85 8.36 -0.67
N LYS A 61 5.36 8.71 -1.85
CA LYS A 61 5.25 10.05 -2.44
C LYS A 61 4.33 10.05 -3.64
N GLY A 62 3.44 11.04 -3.70
CA GLY A 62 2.45 11.12 -4.76
C GLY A 62 1.41 10.00 -4.65
N GLY A 63 0.80 9.65 -5.78
CA GLY A 63 -0.23 8.62 -5.84
C GLY A 63 -1.50 8.98 -5.08
N ILE A 64 -2.31 7.96 -4.82
CA ILE A 64 -3.58 8.03 -4.07
C ILE A 64 -3.66 6.88 -3.07
N LEU A 65 -4.32 7.13 -1.93
CA LEU A 65 -4.59 6.11 -0.91
C LEU A 65 -6.04 5.65 -1.03
N ALA A 66 -6.25 4.37 -1.28
CA ALA A 66 -7.52 3.69 -1.02
C ALA A 66 -7.54 3.22 0.44
N ASP A 67 -8.54 3.67 1.19
CA ASP A 67 -8.73 3.33 2.60
C ASP A 67 -10.06 2.62 2.83
N ASN A 68 -10.23 2.11 4.05
CA ASN A 68 -11.42 1.40 4.50
C ASN A 68 -11.77 0.16 3.66
N LEU A 69 -10.74 -0.49 3.09
CA LEU A 69 -10.88 -1.73 2.34
C LEU A 69 -11.06 -2.94 3.26
N ASP A 70 -11.70 -3.99 2.76
CA ASP A 70 -11.78 -5.28 3.44
C ASP A 70 -10.37 -5.89 3.59
N ILE A 71 -10.03 -6.24 4.83
CA ILE A 71 -8.70 -6.75 5.17
C ILE A 71 -8.41 -8.07 4.44
N ASN A 72 -9.42 -8.89 4.15
CA ASN A 72 -9.25 -10.13 3.40
C ASN A 72 -8.95 -9.87 1.92
N LYS A 73 -9.47 -8.78 1.34
CA LYS A 73 -9.09 -8.34 -0.01
C LYS A 73 -7.64 -7.86 -0.04
N CYS A 74 -7.22 -7.05 0.94
CA CYS A 74 -5.82 -6.65 1.09
C CYS A 74 -4.89 -7.87 1.25
N LYS A 75 -5.28 -8.87 2.08
CA LYS A 75 -4.55 -10.13 2.24
C LYS A 75 -4.43 -10.88 0.92
N SER A 76 -5.54 -11.06 0.22
CA SER A 76 -5.58 -11.77 -1.06
C SER A 76 -4.66 -11.11 -2.09
N LEU A 77 -4.54 -9.78 -2.08
CA LEU A 77 -3.65 -9.05 -2.99
C LEU A 77 -2.15 -9.32 -2.72
N LEU A 78 -1.79 -9.65 -1.47
CA LEU A 78 -0.42 -10.01 -1.07
C LEU A 78 -0.09 -11.50 -1.30
N GLU A 79 -1.08 -12.33 -1.64
CA GLU A 79 -0.86 -13.76 -1.87
C GLU A 79 -0.06 -14.01 -3.15
N LYS A 80 0.78 -15.04 -3.11
CA LYS A 80 1.46 -15.53 -4.31
C LYS A 80 0.41 -15.97 -5.34
N ASN A 81 0.49 -15.46 -6.56
CA ASN A 81 -0.48 -15.68 -7.63
C ASN A 81 -1.90 -15.20 -7.28
N SER A 82 -2.02 -14.08 -6.56
CA SER A 82 -3.28 -13.42 -6.25
C SER A 82 -4.18 -13.28 -7.49
N PRO A 83 -5.40 -13.84 -7.49
CA PRO A 83 -6.37 -13.60 -8.56
C PRO A 83 -6.66 -12.10 -8.71
N PHE A 84 -6.71 -11.37 -7.59
CA PHE A 84 -6.93 -9.93 -7.61
C PHE A 84 -5.80 -9.20 -8.35
N MET A 85 -4.54 -9.47 -7.99
CA MET A 85 -3.40 -8.86 -8.69
C MET A 85 -3.38 -9.24 -10.17
N ASN A 86 -3.66 -10.51 -10.50
CA ASN A 86 -3.69 -10.98 -11.88
C ASN A 86 -4.76 -10.26 -12.71
N THR A 87 -5.96 -10.04 -12.15
CA THR A 87 -7.03 -9.27 -12.81
C THR A 87 -6.60 -7.83 -13.05
N LEU A 88 -5.96 -7.17 -12.07
CA LEU A 88 -5.46 -5.80 -12.24
C LEU A 88 -4.37 -5.73 -13.33
N MET A 89 -3.44 -6.70 -13.35
CA MET A 89 -2.38 -6.74 -14.34
C MET A 89 -2.88 -7.04 -15.76
N GLN A 90 -3.95 -7.83 -15.89
CA GLN A 90 -4.56 -8.14 -17.19
C GLN A 90 -5.43 -6.99 -17.70
N GLY A 91 -6.14 -6.32 -16.80
CA GLY A 91 -7.09 -5.25 -17.15
C GLY A 91 -6.46 -3.90 -17.43
N PHE A 92 -5.19 -3.67 -17.07
CA PHE A 92 -4.50 -2.40 -17.34
C PHE A 92 -3.30 -2.59 -18.26
N GLY A 93 -3.32 -1.90 -19.41
CA GLY A 93 -2.23 -1.91 -20.39
C GLY A 93 -1.02 -1.03 -20.07
N PHE A 94 -0.91 -0.52 -18.83
CA PHE A 94 0.16 0.40 -18.41
C PHE A 94 0.75 -0.02 -17.06
N PRO A 95 2.02 0.33 -16.79
CA PRO A 95 2.64 0.04 -15.49
C PRO A 95 2.05 0.91 -14.39
N PHE A 96 1.92 0.34 -13.20
CA PHE A 96 1.55 1.04 -11.98
C PHE A 96 2.25 0.41 -10.77
N GLU A 97 2.33 1.15 -9.68
CA GLU A 97 2.89 0.73 -8.40
C GLU A 97 1.76 0.59 -7.37
N LEU A 98 1.87 -0.43 -6.53
CA LEU A 98 0.96 -0.66 -5.41
C LEU A 98 1.76 -0.95 -4.14
N ALA A 99 1.36 -0.31 -3.03
CA ALA A 99 1.80 -0.70 -1.69
C ALA A 99 0.57 -1.12 -0.89
N THR A 100 0.45 -2.43 -0.65
CA THR A 100 -0.71 -3.04 0.02
C THR A 100 -0.42 -3.27 1.48
N ALA A 101 -1.27 -2.73 2.36
CA ALA A 101 -1.09 -2.82 3.80
C ALA A 101 -2.21 -3.63 4.47
N MET A 102 -1.84 -4.37 5.51
CA MET A 102 -2.73 -5.24 6.28
C MET A 102 -3.73 -4.50 7.18
N ASN A 103 -3.74 -3.16 7.14
CA ASN A 103 -4.64 -2.27 7.87
C ASN A 103 -5.79 -1.73 6.98
N GLY A 104 -6.12 -2.44 5.89
CA GLY A 104 -7.21 -2.07 4.98
C GLY A 104 -6.89 -0.84 4.13
N LYS A 105 -5.62 -0.67 3.75
CA LYS A 105 -5.14 0.46 2.96
C LYS A 105 -4.26 -0.01 1.82
N ILE A 106 -4.45 0.61 0.65
CA ILE A 106 -3.63 0.38 -0.52
C ILE A 106 -3.25 1.74 -1.10
N TRP A 107 -1.95 1.99 -1.24
CA TRP A 107 -1.45 3.13 -1.98
C TRP A 107 -1.20 2.75 -3.42
N ILE A 108 -1.56 3.65 -4.35
CA ILE A 108 -1.55 3.43 -5.79
C ILE A 108 -0.86 4.60 -6.47
N SER A 109 0.04 4.31 -7.41
CA SER A 109 0.68 5.33 -8.24
C SER A 109 0.86 4.82 -9.67
N ALA A 110 0.59 5.65 -10.67
CA ALA A 110 0.79 5.35 -12.07
C ALA A 110 1.38 6.57 -12.81
N PRO A 111 1.88 6.42 -14.05
CA PRO A 111 2.50 7.52 -14.80
C PRO A 111 1.61 8.75 -14.98
N SER A 112 0.28 8.57 -15.07
CA SER A 112 -0.68 9.67 -15.13
C SER A 112 -1.69 9.64 -13.99
N THR A 113 -2.25 10.80 -13.66
CA THR A 113 -3.32 10.93 -12.67
C THR A 113 -4.58 10.18 -13.11
N SER A 114 -4.92 10.20 -14.41
CA SER A 114 -6.08 9.45 -14.93
C SER A 114 -5.89 7.95 -14.69
N GLN A 115 -4.73 7.41 -15.07
CA GLN A 115 -4.37 6.01 -14.84
C GLN A 115 -4.42 5.62 -13.36
N THR A 116 -3.88 6.48 -12.48
CA THR A 116 -3.92 6.28 -11.03
C THR A 116 -5.38 6.20 -10.52
N ILE A 117 -6.25 7.07 -11.03
CA ILE A 117 -7.68 7.09 -10.69
C ILE A 117 -8.40 5.84 -11.22
N SER A 118 -8.07 5.38 -12.44
CA SER A 118 -8.65 4.15 -13.00
C SER A 118 -8.33 2.94 -12.13
N VAL A 119 -7.05 2.76 -11.73
CA VAL A 119 -6.64 1.68 -10.81
C VAL A 119 -7.35 1.79 -9.46
N TYR A 120 -7.40 3.00 -8.88
CA TYR A 120 -8.12 3.26 -7.63
C TYR A 120 -9.59 2.85 -7.70
N ARG A 121 -10.32 3.29 -8.74
CA ARG A 121 -11.74 2.97 -8.92
C ARG A 121 -11.96 1.46 -9.08
N THR A 122 -11.08 0.78 -9.82
CA THR A 122 -11.15 -0.68 -9.99
C THR A 122 -10.95 -1.41 -8.65
N ILE A 123 -10.00 -0.98 -7.82
CA ILE A 123 -9.79 -1.56 -6.48
C ILE A 123 -11.02 -1.32 -5.59
N MET A 124 -11.56 -0.11 -5.56
CA MET A 124 -12.75 0.23 -4.77
C MET A 124 -13.98 -0.57 -5.23
N LYS A 125 -14.13 -0.79 -6.53
CA LYS A 125 -15.20 -1.63 -7.08
C LYS A 125 -15.04 -3.08 -6.67
N ALA A 126 -13.83 -3.64 -6.81
CA ALA A 126 -13.56 -5.03 -6.43
C ALA A 126 -13.76 -5.31 -4.94
N ASP A 127 -13.48 -4.32 -4.10
CA ASP A 127 -13.73 -4.37 -2.66
C ASP A 127 -15.23 -4.42 -2.34
N LYS A 128 -16.03 -3.57 -3.00
CA LYS A 128 -17.47 -3.44 -2.76
C LYS A 128 -18.31 -4.54 -3.42
N ASP A 129 -18.04 -4.82 -4.69
CA ASP A 129 -18.90 -5.63 -5.56
C ASP A 129 -18.30 -7.01 -5.87
N GLY A 130 -17.08 -7.31 -5.43
CA GLY A 130 -16.38 -8.57 -5.73
C GLY A 130 -15.53 -8.53 -7.00
N LEU A 131 -14.67 -9.52 -7.19
CA LEU A 131 -13.74 -9.59 -8.33
C LEU A 131 -14.46 -9.93 -9.64
N GLU A 132 -15.54 -10.69 -9.54
CA GLU A 132 -16.46 -11.03 -10.62
C GLU A 132 -17.10 -9.82 -11.29
N SER A 133 -17.11 -8.67 -10.59
CA SER A 133 -17.63 -7.41 -11.12
C SER A 133 -16.65 -6.70 -12.07
N LEU A 134 -15.39 -7.16 -12.14
CA LEU A 134 -14.34 -6.63 -13.01
C LEU A 134 -14.33 -7.40 -14.34
N ASN A 135 -15.32 -7.11 -15.19
CA ASN A 135 -15.45 -7.70 -16.52
C ASN A 135 -14.87 -6.79 -17.61
N ASP A 136 -14.86 -7.26 -18.86
CA ASP A 136 -14.33 -6.50 -19.99
C ASP A 136 -15.07 -5.16 -20.21
N GLU A 137 -16.38 -5.11 -19.90
CA GLU A 137 -17.18 -3.88 -19.98
C GLU A 137 -16.66 -2.81 -19.00
N TRP A 138 -16.34 -3.21 -17.76
CA TRP A 138 -15.78 -2.29 -16.77
C TRP A 138 -14.45 -1.69 -17.23
N PHE A 139 -13.58 -2.51 -17.82
CA PHE A 139 -12.28 -2.04 -18.29
C PHE A 139 -12.41 -1.17 -19.55
N ALA A 140 -13.39 -1.42 -20.42
CA ALA A 140 -13.70 -0.54 -21.53
C ALA A 140 -14.20 0.83 -21.06
N ASP A 141 -15.08 0.87 -20.06
CA ASP A 141 -15.68 2.10 -19.53
C ASP A 141 -14.67 2.99 -18.76
N ILE A 142 -13.59 2.41 -18.22
CA ILE A 142 -12.65 3.13 -17.35
C ILE A 142 -11.39 3.62 -18.07
N GLU A 143 -11.20 3.22 -19.33
CA GLU A 143 -10.15 3.71 -20.23
C GLU A 143 -10.55 4.98 -20.99
N ASP A 144 -11.85 5.28 -21.08
CA ASP A 144 -12.43 6.53 -21.62
C ASP A 144 -12.37 7.71 -20.62
#